data_AF-A0A6A7KH03-F1
#
_entry.id   AF-A0A6A7KH03-F1
#
_cell.length_a   1.000
_cell.length_b   1.000
_cell.length_c   1.000
_cell.angle_alpha   90.00
_cell.angle_beta   90.00
_cell.angle_gamma   90.00
#
_symmetry.space_group_name_H-M   'P 1'
#
loop_
_entity.id
_entity.type
_entity.pdbx_description
1 polymer ?
#
loop_
_entity_poly.entity_id
_entity_poly.type
_entity_poly.pdbx_seq_one_letter_code
_entity_poly.pdbx_strand_id
1 'polypeptide(L)'
;MKYSELSARVKGVYSRIRMLDDYHWDIYDDRIVGYHRKSRLPVRIKLAESKEEAEKLSGEKEEYGIDIVVLPDNGTFYIKNGAFVLSERFLKATLMDIHDHIVWRGFKVVERDGGLVQEDFYEYLGGLLVRHLKNNMMNGQDYVFWQFYKCEKCGKYVDIENVPDHLAKHGINVAEKDSEKYEIFELNFLEAKVFNKFGEEVPQSQFVPESQAFLKEMLGEPKIQEEE
;
A
#
# COMPACT_ATOMS: atom_id res chain seq x y z
N MET A 1 -7.18 -0.73 -32.40
CA MET A 1 -8.49 -0.25 -31.92
C MET A 1 -8.41 1.23 -31.69
N LYS A 2 -9.44 2.00 -32.06
CA LYS A 2 -9.51 3.44 -31.74
C LYS A 2 -10.31 3.63 -30.46
N TYR A 3 -9.88 4.54 -29.59
CA TYR A 3 -10.60 4.87 -28.34
C TYR A 3 -12.08 5.25 -28.57
N SER A 4 -12.39 5.85 -29.74
CA SER A 4 -13.76 6.20 -30.13
C SER A 4 -14.71 4.99 -30.24
N GLU A 5 -14.17 3.81 -30.54
CA GLU A 5 -14.92 2.57 -30.77
C GLU A 5 -15.32 1.87 -29.46
N LEU A 6 -14.69 2.24 -28.33
CA LEU A 6 -15.01 1.68 -27.01
C LEU A 6 -16.44 2.03 -26.56
N SER A 7 -17.01 1.16 -25.74
CA SER A 7 -18.33 1.37 -25.13
C SER A 7 -18.38 2.65 -24.28
N ALA A 8 -19.56 3.28 -24.20
CA ALA A 8 -19.74 4.46 -23.34
C ALA A 8 -19.44 4.15 -21.87
N ARG A 9 -19.70 2.91 -21.43
CA ARG A 9 -19.40 2.37 -20.11
C ARG A 9 -17.90 2.43 -19.79
N VAL A 10 -17.06 1.83 -20.65
CA VAL A 10 -15.60 1.83 -20.49
C VAL A 10 -15.06 3.26 -20.47
N LYS A 11 -15.49 4.09 -21.43
CA LYS A 11 -15.07 5.50 -21.51
C LYS A 11 -15.46 6.29 -20.26
N GLY A 12 -16.66 6.04 -19.72
CA GLY A 12 -17.15 6.65 -18.49
C GLY A 12 -16.25 6.33 -17.30
N VAL A 13 -16.03 5.04 -17.03
CA VAL A 13 -15.17 4.59 -15.92
C VAL A 13 -13.74 5.10 -16.10
N TYR A 14 -13.15 4.94 -17.29
CA TYR A 14 -11.80 5.41 -17.57
C TYR A 14 -11.63 6.92 -17.33
N SER A 15 -12.60 7.74 -17.75
CA SER A 15 -12.53 9.20 -17.59
C SER A 15 -12.39 9.67 -16.15
N ARG A 16 -12.87 8.88 -15.17
CA ARG A 16 -12.80 9.19 -13.74
C ARG A 16 -11.47 8.82 -13.09
N ILE A 17 -10.77 7.83 -13.64
CA ILE A 17 -9.56 7.25 -13.03
C ILE A 17 -8.27 7.63 -13.77
N ARG A 18 -8.35 8.08 -15.03
CA ARG A 18 -7.18 8.43 -15.86
C ARG A 18 -6.24 9.49 -15.28
N MET A 19 -6.72 10.28 -14.32
CA MET A 19 -5.96 11.33 -13.66
C MET A 19 -5.08 10.79 -12.52
N LEU A 20 -5.28 9.53 -12.10
CA LEU A 20 -4.42 8.85 -11.14
C LEU A 20 -3.16 8.41 -11.88
N ASP A 21 -2.15 9.27 -11.88
CA ASP A 21 -0.89 9.08 -12.61
C ASP A 21 0.09 8.16 -11.90
N ASP A 22 -0.18 7.76 -10.66
CA ASP A 22 0.46 6.62 -9.98
C ASP A 22 0.32 5.31 -10.77
N TYR A 23 -0.63 5.25 -11.70
CA TYR A 23 -0.89 4.12 -12.57
C TYR A 23 -0.60 4.46 -14.05
N HIS A 24 -0.10 3.47 -14.76
CA HIS A 24 -0.12 3.41 -16.22
C HIS A 24 -1.35 2.61 -16.65
N TRP A 25 -2.15 3.12 -17.59
CA TRP A 25 -3.46 2.56 -17.92
C TRP A 25 -3.49 1.97 -19.32
N ASP A 26 -3.83 0.68 -19.40
CA ASP A 26 -4.20 -0.02 -20.63
C ASP A 26 -5.72 -0.21 -20.68
N ILE A 27 -6.33 0.03 -21.84
CA ILE A 27 -7.78 -0.03 -22.03
C ILE A 27 -8.10 -1.08 -23.09
N TYR A 28 -9.01 -1.99 -22.74
CA TYR A 28 -9.54 -3.05 -23.59
C TYR A 28 -11.06 -2.85 -23.77
N ASP A 29 -11.70 -3.67 -24.61
CA ASP A 29 -13.13 -3.55 -24.91
C ASP A 29 -14.05 -3.70 -23.68
N ASP A 30 -13.65 -4.54 -22.73
CA ASP A 30 -14.45 -4.98 -21.58
C ASP A 30 -13.77 -4.71 -20.22
N ARG A 31 -12.52 -4.26 -20.22
CA ARG A 31 -11.73 -4.05 -19.00
C ARG A 31 -10.72 -2.91 -19.12
N ILE A 32 -10.29 -2.39 -17.98
CA ILE A 32 -9.20 -1.43 -17.85
C ILE A 32 -8.16 -2.07 -16.94
N VAL A 33 -6.87 -1.97 -17.28
CA VAL A 33 -5.78 -2.47 -16.45
C VAL A 33 -4.87 -1.30 -16.08
N GLY A 34 -4.70 -1.07 -14.79
CA GLY A 34 -3.75 -0.10 -14.25
C GLY A 34 -2.51 -0.79 -13.72
N TYR A 35 -1.32 -0.40 -14.16
CA TYR A 35 -0.05 -0.87 -13.60
C TYR A 35 0.51 0.21 -12.70
N HIS A 36 0.63 -0.07 -11.40
CA HIS A 36 1.23 0.87 -10.46
C HIS A 36 2.68 1.16 -10.90
N ARG A 37 3.02 2.43 -11.16
CA ARG A 37 4.26 2.79 -11.85
C ARG A 37 5.51 2.39 -11.09
N LYS A 38 5.47 2.48 -9.76
CA LYS A 38 6.60 2.17 -8.88
C LYS A 38 6.78 0.65 -8.72
N SER A 39 5.73 -0.06 -8.32
CA SER A 39 5.82 -1.50 -7.98
C SER A 39 5.53 -2.45 -9.12
N ARG A 40 4.99 -1.95 -10.24
CA ARG A 40 4.45 -2.72 -11.37
C ARG A 40 3.27 -3.63 -11.03
N LEU A 41 2.70 -3.53 -9.83
CA LEU A 41 1.53 -4.32 -9.42
C LEU A 41 0.32 -3.98 -10.33
N PRO A 42 -0.28 -4.96 -11.02
CA PRO A 42 -1.44 -4.73 -11.85
C PRO A 42 -2.73 -4.66 -11.02
N VAL A 43 -3.60 -3.73 -11.40
CA VAL A 43 -4.97 -3.56 -10.93
C VAL A 43 -5.92 -3.72 -12.11
N ARG A 44 -6.72 -4.79 -12.11
CA ARG A 44 -7.64 -5.14 -13.20
C ARG A 44 -9.04 -4.69 -12.83
N ILE A 45 -9.60 -3.83 -13.66
CA ILE A 45 -10.92 -3.24 -13.48
C ILE A 45 -11.84 -3.87 -14.51
N LYS A 46 -12.69 -4.78 -14.07
CA LYS A 46 -13.72 -5.45 -14.87
C LYS A 46 -15.04 -4.72 -14.71
N LEU A 47 -15.77 -4.54 -15.80
CA LEU A 47 -17.05 -3.84 -15.80
C LEU A 47 -18.18 -4.86 -15.78
N ALA A 48 -19.06 -4.76 -14.79
CA ALA A 48 -20.27 -5.57 -14.72
C ALA A 48 -21.51 -4.68 -14.96
N GLU A 49 -22.56 -5.27 -15.52
CA GLU A 49 -23.88 -4.65 -15.69
C GLU A 49 -24.84 -5.01 -14.54
N SER A 50 -24.59 -6.13 -13.87
CA SER A 50 -25.45 -6.63 -12.78
C SER A 50 -24.64 -7.22 -11.63
N LYS A 51 -25.28 -7.31 -10.45
CA LYS A 51 -24.65 -7.94 -9.27
C LYS A 51 -24.32 -9.42 -9.52
N GLU A 52 -25.18 -10.15 -10.23
CA GLU A 52 -24.95 -11.56 -10.58
C GLU A 52 -23.71 -11.72 -11.46
N GLU A 53 -23.58 -10.88 -12.49
CA GLU A 53 -22.38 -10.85 -13.33
C GLU A 53 -21.14 -10.46 -12.51
N ALA A 54 -21.26 -9.48 -11.62
CA ALA A 54 -20.14 -9.06 -10.79
C ALA A 54 -19.64 -10.19 -9.88
N GLU A 55 -20.57 -10.99 -9.33
CA GLU A 55 -20.22 -12.16 -8.54
C GLU A 55 -19.51 -13.23 -9.38
N LYS A 56 -19.92 -13.46 -10.63
CA LYS A 56 -19.22 -14.35 -11.55
C LYS A 56 -17.80 -13.86 -11.86
N LEU A 57 -17.66 -12.59 -12.24
CA LEU A 57 -16.38 -11.97 -12.56
C LEU A 57 -15.41 -11.95 -11.37
N SER A 58 -15.93 -11.88 -10.14
CA SER A 58 -15.12 -11.97 -8.91
C SER A 58 -14.48 -13.35 -8.72
N GLY A 59 -15.01 -14.41 -9.34
CA GLY A 59 -14.44 -15.76 -9.33
C GLY A 59 -13.33 -15.98 -10.36
N GLU A 60 -13.29 -15.15 -11.41
CA GLU A 60 -12.29 -15.22 -12.47
C GLU A 60 -11.00 -14.51 -12.04
N LYS A 61 -10.13 -15.24 -11.35
CA LYS A 61 -8.87 -14.69 -10.85
C LYS A 61 -7.74 -14.85 -11.85
N GLU A 62 -6.90 -13.83 -11.93
CA GLU A 62 -5.52 -13.99 -12.38
C GLU A 62 -4.60 -14.20 -11.18
N GLU A 63 -3.47 -14.86 -11.37
CA GLU A 63 -2.60 -15.33 -10.28
C GLU A 63 -1.92 -14.19 -9.52
N TYR A 64 -1.59 -13.07 -10.19
CA TYR A 64 -0.88 -11.94 -9.60
C TYR A 64 -1.59 -10.61 -9.88
N GLY A 65 -1.92 -9.83 -8.84
CA GLY A 65 -2.49 -8.49 -8.96
C GLY A 65 -3.73 -8.27 -8.08
N ILE A 66 -4.40 -7.14 -8.30
CA ILE A 66 -5.63 -6.75 -7.59
C ILE A 66 -6.78 -6.74 -8.61
N ASP A 67 -7.89 -7.40 -8.27
CA ASP A 67 -9.09 -7.44 -9.10
C ASP A 67 -10.17 -6.54 -8.51
N ILE A 68 -10.75 -5.69 -9.35
CA ILE A 68 -11.86 -4.79 -9.03
C ILE A 68 -12.95 -5.01 -10.06
N VAL A 69 -14.16 -5.28 -9.61
CA VAL A 69 -15.37 -5.39 -10.43
C VAL A 69 -16.25 -4.19 -10.15
N VAL A 70 -16.59 -3.45 -11.20
CA VAL A 70 -17.26 -2.15 -11.11
C VAL A 70 -18.71 -2.24 -11.59
N LEU A 71 -19.64 -1.88 -10.72
CA LEU A 71 -21.08 -1.86 -10.95
C LEU A 71 -21.61 -0.46 -11.31
N PRO A 72 -22.74 -0.37 -12.05
CA PRO A 72 -23.37 0.91 -12.42
C PRO A 72 -24.10 1.60 -11.28
N ASP A 73 -24.29 0.87 -10.17
CA ASP A 73 -25.14 1.28 -9.08
C ASP A 73 -24.47 2.32 -8.17
N ASN A 74 -25.16 2.70 -7.10
CA ASN A 74 -24.70 3.73 -6.18
C ASN A 74 -24.37 3.19 -4.77
N GLY A 75 -24.59 1.91 -4.47
CA GLY A 75 -24.64 1.43 -3.08
C GLY A 75 -23.71 0.27 -2.75
N THR A 76 -22.93 -0.21 -3.71
CA THR A 76 -22.20 -1.47 -3.56
C THR A 76 -20.74 -1.22 -3.18
N PHE A 77 -20.30 -1.87 -2.11
CA PHE A 77 -18.90 -2.00 -1.75
C PHE A 77 -18.70 -3.24 -0.87
N TYR A 78 -18.06 -4.28 -1.40
CA TYR A 78 -17.67 -5.47 -0.63
C TYR A 78 -16.49 -6.17 -1.29
N ILE A 79 -15.92 -7.15 -0.59
CA ILE A 79 -14.89 -8.04 -1.13
C ILE A 79 -15.48 -9.43 -1.28
N LYS A 80 -15.37 -10.02 -2.47
CA LYS A 80 -15.79 -11.40 -2.74
C LYS A 80 -14.67 -12.11 -3.47
N ASN A 81 -14.29 -13.28 -2.98
CA ASN A 81 -13.17 -14.06 -3.51
C ASN A 81 -11.86 -13.24 -3.62
N GLY A 82 -11.63 -12.24 -2.76
CA GLY A 82 -10.42 -11.40 -2.86
C GLY A 82 -10.44 -10.35 -3.98
N ALA A 83 -11.53 -10.24 -4.75
CA ALA A 83 -11.78 -9.11 -5.63
C ALA A 83 -12.65 -8.07 -4.92
N PHE A 84 -12.37 -6.79 -5.14
CA PHE A 84 -13.27 -5.71 -4.77
C PHE A 84 -14.48 -5.72 -5.70
N VAL A 85 -15.68 -5.63 -5.17
CA VAL A 85 -16.91 -5.40 -5.93
C VAL A 85 -17.51 -4.09 -5.44
N LEU A 86 -17.52 -3.08 -6.30
CA LEU A 86 -17.87 -1.72 -5.89
C LEU A 86 -18.62 -0.94 -6.97
N SER A 87 -19.39 0.05 -6.54
CA SER A 87 -19.99 1.06 -7.42
C SER A 87 -18.91 1.96 -8.02
N GLU A 88 -19.10 2.40 -9.27
CA GLU A 88 -18.19 3.30 -9.99
C GLU A 88 -17.74 4.52 -9.18
N ARG A 89 -18.61 5.09 -8.33
CA ARG A 89 -18.29 6.24 -7.49
C ARG A 89 -17.16 6.01 -6.48
N PHE A 90 -16.96 4.77 -6.04
CA PHE A 90 -15.93 4.41 -5.04
C PHE A 90 -14.58 4.07 -5.67
N LEU A 91 -14.55 3.84 -7.00
CA LEU A 91 -13.38 3.33 -7.69
C LEU A 91 -12.16 4.24 -7.53
N LYS A 92 -12.33 5.56 -7.71
CA LYS A 92 -11.22 6.51 -7.62
C LYS A 92 -10.59 6.50 -6.22
N ALA A 93 -11.41 6.58 -5.16
CA ALA A 93 -10.93 6.56 -3.79
C ALA A 93 -10.22 5.23 -3.48
N THR A 94 -10.83 4.11 -3.87
CA THR A 94 -10.25 2.77 -3.67
C THR A 94 -8.88 2.63 -4.35
N LEU A 95 -8.71 3.17 -5.56
CA LEU A 95 -7.43 3.16 -6.26
C LEU A 95 -6.37 4.01 -5.54
N MET A 96 -6.75 5.16 -4.98
CA MET A 96 -5.85 5.96 -4.15
C MET A 96 -5.45 5.21 -2.88
N ASP A 97 -6.42 4.58 -2.20
CA ASP A 97 -6.12 3.76 -1.03
C ASP A 97 -5.22 2.57 -1.38
N ILE A 98 -5.44 1.90 -2.53
CA ILE A 98 -4.54 0.84 -3.00
C ILE A 98 -3.12 1.39 -3.19
N HIS A 99 -2.96 2.57 -3.80
CA HIS A 99 -1.66 3.20 -3.96
C HIS A 99 -0.96 3.41 -2.61
N ASP A 100 -1.66 3.98 -1.63
CA ASP A 100 -1.13 4.25 -0.29
C ASP A 100 -0.72 2.99 0.46
N HIS A 101 -1.24 1.83 0.06
CA HIS A 101 -0.93 0.52 0.63
C HIS A 101 0.09 -0.28 -0.17
N ILE A 102 0.66 0.28 -1.25
CA ILE A 102 1.81 -0.29 -1.94
C ILE A 102 3.07 0.42 -1.44
N VAL A 103 3.68 -0.16 -0.42
CA VAL A 103 4.74 0.49 0.35
C VAL A 103 6.10 -0.09 -0.02
N TRP A 104 7.08 0.80 -0.21
CA TRP A 104 8.48 0.40 -0.40
C TRP A 104 9.02 -0.22 0.89
N ARG A 105 9.75 -1.34 0.78
CA ARG A 105 10.26 -2.13 1.92
C ARG A 105 11.74 -2.47 1.83
N GLY A 106 12.47 -1.86 0.91
CA GLY A 106 13.90 -2.10 0.73
C GLY A 106 14.32 -2.19 -0.73
N PHE A 107 15.60 -2.49 -0.90
CA PHE A 107 16.24 -2.54 -2.21
C PHE A 107 17.36 -3.59 -2.24
N LYS A 108 17.81 -3.88 -3.45
CA LYS A 108 19.07 -4.58 -3.73
C LYS A 108 19.73 -4.00 -4.97
N VAL A 109 21.04 -3.79 -4.94
CA VAL A 109 21.83 -3.43 -6.11
C VAL A 109 22.32 -4.72 -6.77
N VAL A 110 22.11 -4.83 -8.08
CA VAL A 110 22.52 -5.98 -8.89
C VAL A 110 23.29 -5.51 -10.12
N GLU A 111 24.19 -6.34 -10.62
CA GLU A 111 24.83 -6.12 -11.91
C GLU A 111 23.87 -6.52 -13.04
N ARG A 112 23.68 -5.64 -14.02
CA ARG A 112 22.93 -5.89 -15.25
C ARG A 112 23.57 -5.14 -16.41
N ASP A 113 23.88 -5.86 -17.49
CA ASP A 113 24.47 -5.31 -18.71
C ASP A 113 25.73 -4.46 -18.48
N GLY A 114 26.59 -4.88 -17.53
CA GLY A 114 27.83 -4.18 -17.19
C GLY A 114 27.65 -2.91 -16.34
N GLY A 115 26.44 -2.62 -15.87
CA GLY A 115 26.13 -1.55 -14.94
C GLY A 115 25.52 -2.07 -13.63
N LEU A 116 25.47 -1.20 -12.61
CA LEU A 116 24.75 -1.45 -11.37
C LEU A 116 23.33 -0.87 -11.46
N VAL A 117 22.34 -1.70 -11.14
CA VAL A 117 20.93 -1.35 -11.16
C VAL A 117 20.32 -1.65 -9.80
N GLN A 118 19.53 -0.71 -9.27
CA GLN A 118 18.75 -0.93 -8.06
C GLN A 118 17.44 -1.64 -8.40
N GLU A 119 17.18 -2.75 -7.71
CA GLU A 119 15.90 -3.43 -7.67
C GLU A 119 15.19 -3.09 -6.37
N ASP A 120 14.05 -2.42 -6.48
CA ASP A 120 13.22 -2.06 -5.33
C ASP A 120 12.24 -3.16 -4.97
N PHE A 121 12.03 -3.35 -3.67
CA PHE A 121 11.01 -4.23 -3.13
C PHE A 121 9.83 -3.40 -2.64
N TYR A 122 8.64 -3.73 -3.15
CA TYR A 122 7.38 -3.19 -2.69
C TYR A 122 6.51 -4.28 -2.07
N GLU A 123 5.69 -3.94 -1.09
CA GLU A 123 4.72 -4.83 -0.48
C GLU A 123 3.33 -4.20 -0.52
N TYR A 124 2.34 -4.97 -0.96
CA TYR A 124 0.95 -4.56 -0.94
C TYR A 124 0.29 -5.00 0.37
N LEU A 125 -0.11 -4.03 1.19
CA LEU A 125 -0.66 -4.23 2.52
C LEU A 125 -2.19 -4.42 2.47
N GLY A 126 -2.66 -5.36 1.65
CA GLY A 126 -4.09 -5.57 1.39
C GLY A 126 -4.93 -5.89 2.63
N GLY A 127 -4.36 -6.58 3.62
CA GLY A 127 -5.04 -6.83 4.90
C GLY A 127 -5.32 -5.54 5.68
N LEU A 128 -4.33 -4.64 5.76
CA LEU A 128 -4.48 -3.33 6.40
C LEU A 128 -5.38 -2.40 5.60
N LEU A 129 -5.32 -2.43 4.27
CA LEU A 129 -6.25 -1.68 3.42
C LEU A 129 -7.71 -1.96 3.81
N VAL A 130 -8.06 -3.24 3.99
CA VAL A 130 -9.42 -3.61 4.39
C VAL A 130 -9.77 -3.08 5.78
N ARG A 131 -8.82 -3.09 6.73
CA ARG A 131 -9.03 -2.50 8.07
C ARG A 131 -9.26 -1.00 7.97
N HIS A 132 -8.43 -0.28 7.22
CA HIS A 132 -8.51 1.17 7.05
C HIS A 132 -9.80 1.61 6.37
N LEU A 133 -10.22 0.90 5.32
CA LEU A 133 -11.51 1.14 4.66
C LEU A 133 -12.70 0.95 5.62
N LYS A 134 -12.67 -0.08 6.48
CA LYS A 134 -13.75 -0.32 7.47
C LYS A 134 -13.81 0.75 8.55
N ASN A 135 -12.64 1.27 8.95
CA ASN A 135 -12.51 2.27 10.00
C ASN A 135 -12.52 3.71 9.46
N ASN A 136 -12.66 3.89 8.15
CA ASN A 136 -12.58 5.18 7.46
C ASN A 136 -11.29 5.94 7.82
N MET A 137 -10.16 5.24 7.84
CA MET A 137 -8.84 5.79 8.15
C MET A 137 -8.09 6.18 6.88
N MET A 138 -7.46 7.35 6.89
CA MET A 138 -6.69 7.91 5.77
C MET A 138 -5.20 8.03 6.10
N ASN A 139 -4.34 7.59 5.17
CA ASN A 139 -2.89 7.76 5.28
C ASN A 139 -2.54 9.26 5.24
N GLY A 140 -1.58 9.69 6.06
CA GLY A 140 -1.17 11.09 6.24
C GLY A 140 -2.09 11.89 7.15
N GLN A 141 -3.26 11.37 7.51
CA GLN A 141 -4.20 12.04 8.43
C GLN A 141 -4.37 11.27 9.73
N ASP A 142 -4.71 9.98 9.65
CA ASP A 142 -5.01 9.14 10.83
C ASP A 142 -3.84 8.22 11.18
N TYR A 143 -3.02 7.90 10.19
CA TYR A 143 -1.80 7.09 10.34
C TYR A 143 -0.81 7.40 9.22
N VAL A 144 0.43 6.91 9.34
CA VAL A 144 1.37 6.78 8.22
C VAL A 144 2.03 5.41 8.24
N PHE A 145 2.44 4.91 7.07
CA PHE A 145 3.36 3.78 7.00
C PHE A 145 4.81 4.27 7.06
N TRP A 146 5.62 3.62 7.89
CA TRP A 146 7.03 3.95 8.05
C TRP A 146 7.91 2.71 8.10
N GLN A 147 9.11 2.83 7.54
CA GLN A 147 10.07 1.75 7.43
C GLN A 147 10.98 1.68 8.64
N PHE A 148 11.13 0.48 9.20
CA PHE A 148 12.05 0.19 10.30
C PHE A 148 12.99 -0.96 9.94
N TYR A 149 14.29 -0.72 10.05
CA TYR A 149 15.32 -1.73 9.91
C TYR A 149 15.43 -2.57 11.17
N LYS A 150 15.49 -3.88 11.04
CA LYS A 150 15.76 -4.78 12.18
C LYS A 150 17.27 -4.98 12.32
N CYS A 151 17.86 -4.31 13.31
CA CYS A 151 19.31 -4.32 13.50
C CYS A 151 19.85 -5.73 13.78
N GLU A 152 20.83 -6.14 12.99
CA GLU A 152 21.44 -7.48 13.04
C GLU A 152 22.23 -7.74 14.33
N LYS A 153 22.61 -6.67 15.03
CA LYS A 153 23.46 -6.74 16.23
C LYS A 153 22.66 -6.73 17.53
N CYS A 154 21.63 -5.89 17.63
CA CYS A 154 20.81 -5.77 18.84
C CYS A 154 19.41 -6.38 18.72
N GLY A 155 18.99 -6.76 17.50
CA GLY A 155 17.67 -7.37 17.23
C GLY A 155 16.49 -6.41 17.28
N LYS A 156 16.73 -5.12 17.56
CA LYS A 156 15.71 -4.08 17.71
C LYS A 156 15.43 -3.33 16.41
N TYR A 157 14.29 -2.67 16.35
CA TYR A 157 13.87 -1.84 15.23
C TYR A 157 14.46 -0.43 15.31
N VAL A 158 14.97 0.02 14.18
CA VAL A 158 15.53 1.36 13.95
C VAL A 158 14.75 1.99 12.81
N ASP A 159 14.18 3.19 12.99
CA ASP A 159 13.56 3.93 11.89
C ASP A 159 14.60 4.20 10.79
N ILE A 160 14.13 4.25 9.54
CA ILE A 160 14.99 4.33 8.36
C ILE A 160 15.98 5.51 8.38
N GLU A 161 15.61 6.65 8.97
CA GLU A 161 16.44 7.86 8.99
C GLU A 161 17.63 7.70 9.94
N ASN A 162 17.47 6.95 11.04
CA ASN A 162 18.50 6.70 12.03
C ASN A 162 19.40 5.48 11.73
N VAL A 163 19.14 4.72 10.65
CA VAL A 163 19.91 3.51 10.30
C VAL A 163 21.42 3.77 10.15
N PRO A 164 21.89 4.81 9.42
CA PRO A 164 23.31 5.06 9.25
C PRO A 164 24.05 5.27 10.57
N ASP A 165 23.51 6.15 11.43
CA ASP A 165 24.12 6.48 12.72
C ASP A 165 24.04 5.30 13.69
N HIS A 166 22.94 4.56 13.68
CA HIS A 166 22.78 3.37 14.52
C HIS A 166 23.80 2.29 14.16
N LEU A 167 23.94 1.98 12.87
CA LEU A 167 24.87 0.95 12.40
C LEU A 167 26.34 1.36 12.57
N ALA A 168 26.66 2.65 12.47
CA ALA A 168 27.99 3.18 12.77
C ALA A 168 28.42 2.89 14.22
N LYS A 169 27.50 2.98 15.20
CA LYS A 169 27.77 2.59 16.62
C LYS A 169 28.13 1.10 16.77
N HIS A 170 27.75 0.28 15.79
CA HIS A 170 28.08 -1.14 15.71
C HIS A 170 29.28 -1.45 14.80
N GLY A 171 29.97 -0.43 14.28
CA GLY A 171 31.09 -0.58 13.36
C GLY A 171 30.68 -1.09 11.98
N ILE A 172 29.43 -0.86 11.57
CA ILE A 172 28.90 -1.23 10.25
C ILE A 172 28.73 0.05 9.43
N ASN A 173 29.35 0.09 8.25
CA ASN A 173 29.21 1.19 7.31
C ASN A 173 28.07 0.91 6.32
N VAL A 174 27.00 1.69 6.37
CA VAL A 174 25.84 1.53 5.46
C VAL A 174 26.24 1.70 3.99
N ALA A 175 27.23 2.54 3.69
CA ALA A 175 27.69 2.75 2.31
C ALA A 175 28.35 1.50 1.68
N GLU A 176 28.66 0.47 2.48
CA GLU A 176 29.19 -0.82 2.01
C GLU A 176 28.09 -1.86 1.80
N LYS A 177 26.83 -1.55 2.13
CA LYS A 177 25.69 -2.46 1.92
C LYS A 177 25.15 -2.31 0.50
N ASP A 178 24.96 -3.44 -0.17
CA ASP A 178 24.32 -3.52 -1.48
C ASP A 178 22.81 -3.79 -1.39
N SER A 179 22.28 -4.02 -0.18
CA SER A 179 20.89 -4.39 0.05
C SER A 179 20.44 -4.14 1.48
N GLU A 180 19.18 -3.74 1.59
CA GLU A 180 18.51 -3.53 2.87
C GLU A 180 17.03 -3.91 2.76
N LYS A 181 16.49 -4.45 3.85
CA LYS A 181 15.07 -4.78 3.97
C LYS A 181 14.53 -4.20 5.27
N TYR A 182 13.31 -3.70 5.17
CA TYR A 182 12.63 -3.01 6.25
C TYR A 182 11.34 -3.75 6.59
N GLU A 183 10.99 -3.73 7.87
CA GLU A 183 9.61 -3.95 8.29
C GLU A 183 8.83 -2.66 8.08
N ILE A 184 7.56 -2.80 7.68
CA ILE A 184 6.64 -1.67 7.55
C ILE A 184 5.72 -1.66 8.76
N PHE A 185 5.72 -0.55 9.48
CA PHE A 185 4.82 -0.31 10.60
C PHE A 185 3.86 0.84 10.30
N GLU A 186 2.65 0.72 10.82
CA GLU A 186 1.66 1.78 10.88
C GLU A 186 1.93 2.61 12.14
N LEU A 187 2.22 3.89 11.96
CA LEU A 187 2.26 4.87 13.04
C LEU A 187 0.86 5.48 13.12
N ASN A 188 0.08 5.05 14.11
CA ASN A 188 -1.33 5.41 14.22
C ASN A 188 -1.50 6.61 15.15
N PHE A 189 -1.94 7.74 14.60
CA PHE A 189 -2.08 9.00 15.33
C PHE A 189 -3.32 9.04 16.21
N LEU A 190 -4.35 8.25 15.88
CA LEU A 190 -5.58 8.16 16.67
C LEU A 190 -5.32 7.41 17.99
N GLU A 191 -4.54 6.33 17.92
CA GLU A 191 -4.24 5.46 19.06
C GLU A 191 -2.91 5.81 19.75
N ALA A 192 -2.11 6.70 19.16
CA ALA A 192 -0.74 7.03 19.59
C ALA A 192 0.13 5.77 19.77
N LYS A 193 -0.02 4.81 18.85
CA LYS A 193 0.58 3.47 18.89
C LYS A 193 1.20 3.07 17.56
N VAL A 194 2.05 2.04 17.62
CA VAL A 194 2.66 1.44 16.45
C VAL A 194 2.05 0.06 16.21
N PHE A 195 1.63 -0.21 14.99
CA PHE A 195 1.11 -1.51 14.59
C PHE A 195 1.95 -2.14 13.49
N ASN A 196 2.07 -3.47 13.50
CA ASN A 196 2.69 -4.20 12.42
C ASN A 196 1.76 -4.29 11.19
N LYS A 197 2.28 -4.81 10.08
CA LYS A 197 1.52 -5.01 8.83
C LYS A 197 0.30 -5.96 8.94
N PHE A 198 0.13 -6.63 10.08
CA PHE A 198 -1.03 -7.48 10.38
C PHE A 198 -2.03 -6.79 11.32
N GLY A 199 -1.73 -5.56 11.76
CA GLY A 199 -2.56 -4.78 12.67
C GLY A 199 -2.34 -5.09 14.14
N GLU A 200 -1.26 -5.78 14.50
CA GLU A 200 -0.91 -6.11 15.89
C GLU A 200 -0.02 -5.02 16.49
N GLU A 201 -0.28 -4.61 17.72
CA GLU A 201 0.50 -3.58 18.41
C GLU A 201 1.96 -4.02 18.62
N VAL A 202 2.90 -3.15 18.30
CA VAL A 202 4.34 -3.37 18.51
C VAL A 202 4.81 -2.56 19.72
N PRO A 203 5.24 -3.22 20.81
CA PRO A 203 5.67 -2.51 22.01
C PRO A 203 6.88 -1.61 21.79
N GLN A 204 6.88 -0.44 22.42
CA GLN A 204 8.00 0.54 22.39
C GLN A 204 9.36 -0.09 22.73
N SER A 205 9.39 -1.13 23.59
CA SER A 205 10.62 -1.83 23.98
C SER A 205 11.34 -2.54 22.83
N GLN A 206 10.64 -2.83 21.72
CA GLN A 206 11.19 -3.42 20.50
C GLN A 206 12.04 -2.45 19.68
N PHE A 207 11.93 -1.15 19.96
CA PHE A 207 12.65 -0.08 19.25
C PHE A 207 13.91 0.32 20.01
N VAL A 208 14.90 0.81 19.28
CA VAL A 208 16.12 1.41 19.85
C VAL A 208 15.80 2.82 20.41
N PRO A 209 16.60 3.35 21.36
CA PRO A 209 16.29 4.64 22.00
C PRO A 209 16.08 5.80 21.03
N GLU A 210 16.89 5.89 19.98
CA GLU A 210 16.75 6.93 18.94
C GLU A 210 15.40 6.83 18.21
N SER A 211 14.94 5.62 17.91
CA SER A 211 13.63 5.41 17.28
C SER A 211 12.46 5.57 18.23
N GLN A 212 12.64 5.32 19.53
CA GLN A 212 11.63 5.66 20.54
C GLN A 212 11.43 7.18 20.63
N ALA A 213 12.52 7.96 20.51
CA ALA A 213 12.45 9.41 20.46
C ALA A 213 11.71 9.89 19.20
N PHE A 214 12.08 9.36 18.03
CA PHE A 214 11.35 9.61 16.78
C PHE A 214 9.85 9.29 16.88
N LEU A 215 9.50 8.12 17.42
CA LEU A 215 8.11 7.71 17.59
C LEU A 215 7.34 8.66 18.53
N LYS A 216 7.98 9.14 19.59
CA LYS A 216 7.39 10.13 20.51
C LYS A 216 7.12 11.47 19.80
N GLU A 217 8.04 11.91 18.94
CA GLU A 217 7.85 13.13 18.14
C GLU A 217 6.72 12.99 17.12
N MET A 218 6.63 11.83 16.46
CA MET A 218 5.60 11.56 15.45
C MET A 218 4.20 11.34 16.02
N LEU A 219 4.08 10.62 17.14
CA LEU A 219 2.79 10.23 17.72
C LEU A 219 2.31 11.19 18.83
N GLY A 220 3.20 12.05 19.34
CA GLY A 220 2.94 12.87 20.52
C GLY A 220 2.96 12.07 21.82
N GLU A 221 2.52 12.72 22.91
CA GLU A 221 2.33 12.02 24.19
C GLU A 221 0.97 11.30 24.19
N PRO A 222 0.89 10.08 24.76
CA PRO A 222 -0.38 9.37 24.86
C PRO A 222 -1.39 10.26 25.59
N LYS A 223 -2.56 10.49 24.98
CA LYS A 223 -3.67 11.11 25.71
C LYS A 223 -4.04 10.16 26.83
N ILE A 224 -3.67 10.51 28.06
CA ILE A 224 -4.20 9.85 29.26
C ILE A 224 -5.71 10.07 29.19
N GLN A 225 -6.48 9.01 28.97
CA GLN A 225 -7.92 9.05 29.19
C GLN A 225 -8.09 9.27 30.69
N GLU A 226 -8.41 10.50 31.08
CA GLU A 226 -9.01 10.74 32.39
C GLU A 226 -10.34 9.98 32.38
N GLU A 227 -10.42 8.90 33.15
CA GLU A 227 -11.66 8.18 33.42
C GLU A 227 -12.62 9.17 34.13
N GLU A 228 -13.70 9.57 33.44
CA GLU A 228 -14.88 10.23 34.07
C GLU A 228 -15.78 9.20 34.75
#